data_AF-A0A368TKK6-F1
#
_entry.id   AF-A0A368TKK6-F1
#
_cell.length_a   1.000
_cell.length_b   1.000
_cell.length_c   1.000
_cell.angle_alpha   90.00
_cell.angle_beta   90.00
_cell.angle_gamma   90.00
#
_symmetry.space_group_name_H-M   'P 1'
#
loop_
_entity.id
_entity.type
_entity.pdbx_description
1 polymer ?
#
loop_
_entity_poly.entity_id
_entity_poly.type
_entity_poly.pdbx_seq_one_letter_code
_entity_poly.pdbx_strand_id
1 'polypeptide(L)'
;MKNSNHWLQKLVGADGGMSEGSITLKEQVSIDTTYQSIREILEKARSTAYRAVNVAMVQAYWEIGRVIVEEEQRGAVRAKYGKALIKELSRRLTCDYGKGFTESNLKYMRQFYRTFQNSHALRGELTWTHYRLLLKVEKEEARNFYMLEAIENRWSTRELERQINSLLYERLALSKDREKVLEFYNYV
;
A
#
# COMPACT_ATOMS: atom_id res chain seq x y z
N MET A 1 -8.83 -40.69 15.15
CA MET A 1 -9.51 -41.37 16.28
C MET A 1 -10.37 -40.34 17.02
N LYS A 2 -11.68 -40.62 17.11
CA LYS A 2 -12.76 -39.96 17.91
C LYS A 2 -13.12 -38.50 17.54
N ASN A 3 -14.16 -38.26 16.73
CA ASN A 3 -15.62 -38.18 17.04
C ASN A 3 -15.92 -36.91 17.90
N SER A 4 -16.88 -36.03 17.59
CA SER A 4 -18.26 -36.36 17.26
C SER A 4 -19.03 -35.21 16.63
N ASN A 5 -19.82 -35.56 15.63
CA ASN A 5 -20.99 -34.85 15.13
C ASN A 5 -22.02 -34.62 16.26
N HIS A 6 -21.82 -33.59 17.08
CA HIS A 6 -22.78 -33.22 18.14
C HIS A 6 -24.07 -32.62 17.54
N TRP A 7 -24.03 -32.06 16.33
CA TRP A 7 -25.21 -31.41 15.74
C TRP A 7 -26.13 -32.37 14.96
N LEU A 8 -25.70 -33.59 14.64
CA LEU A 8 -26.48 -34.57 13.87
C LEU A 8 -27.43 -35.47 14.69
N GLN A 9 -27.35 -35.47 16.02
CA GLN A 9 -28.22 -36.32 16.88
C GLN A 9 -29.44 -35.61 17.46
N LYS A 10 -29.62 -34.30 17.24
CA LYS A 10 -30.77 -33.52 17.78
C LYS A 10 -31.99 -33.43 16.85
N LEU A 11 -32.01 -34.15 15.73
CA LEU A 11 -32.98 -33.94 14.64
C LEU A 11 -33.99 -35.08 14.40
N VAL A 12 -34.13 -36.06 15.30
CA VAL A 12 -35.01 -37.24 15.09
C VAL A 12 -36.02 -37.45 16.22
N GLY A 13 -36.70 -36.40 16.68
CA GLY A 13 -37.70 -36.60 17.74
C GLY A 13 -38.62 -35.43 18.03
N ALA A 14 -39.48 -35.07 17.07
CA ALA A 14 -40.80 -34.49 17.31
C ALA A 14 -41.53 -34.37 15.97
N ASP A 15 -42.49 -35.25 15.74
CA ASP A 15 -43.34 -35.28 14.55
C ASP A 15 -44.40 -34.16 14.62
N GLY A 16 -44.58 -33.41 13.53
CA GLY A 16 -45.65 -32.41 13.46
C GLY A 16 -45.50 -31.31 12.40
N GLY A 17 -45.68 -31.64 11.12
CA GLY A 17 -46.25 -30.71 10.12
C GLY A 17 -45.30 -29.87 9.25
N MET A 18 -45.19 -30.30 7.98
CA MET A 18 -45.03 -29.48 6.76
C MET A 18 -43.70 -28.75 6.48
N SER A 19 -42.85 -29.46 5.73
CA SER A 19 -42.00 -29.02 4.61
C SER A 19 -41.16 -27.75 4.76
N GLU A 20 -39.95 -27.89 5.29
CA GLU A 20 -38.83 -27.04 4.87
C GLU A 20 -38.01 -27.80 3.82
N GLY A 21 -38.08 -27.32 2.58
CA GLY A 21 -37.46 -27.93 1.40
C GLY A 21 -35.96 -28.13 1.61
N SER A 22 -35.53 -29.39 1.64
CA SER A 22 -34.11 -29.74 1.68
C SER A 22 -33.47 -29.35 0.34
N ILE A 23 -32.60 -28.34 0.35
CA ILE A 23 -31.81 -27.92 -0.82
C ILE A 23 -31.07 -29.15 -1.37
N THR A 24 -31.28 -29.45 -2.65
CA THR A 24 -30.58 -30.57 -3.30
C THR A 24 -29.09 -30.26 -3.43
N LEU A 25 -28.24 -31.28 -3.50
CA LEU A 25 -26.80 -31.10 -3.70
C LEU A 25 -26.47 -30.26 -4.95
N LYS A 26 -27.29 -30.36 -6.01
CA LYS A 26 -27.13 -29.54 -7.23
C LYS A 26 -27.45 -28.06 -6.98
N GLU A 27 -28.51 -27.78 -6.23
CA GLU A 27 -28.88 -26.42 -5.85
C GLU A 27 -27.84 -25.81 -4.91
N GLN A 28 -27.31 -26.57 -3.96
CA GLN A 28 -26.24 -26.10 -3.07
C GLN A 28 -24.97 -25.73 -3.85
N VAL A 29 -24.54 -26.57 -4.80
CA VAL A 29 -23.37 -26.27 -5.67
C VAL A 29 -23.62 -25.02 -6.53
N SER A 30 -24.84 -24.84 -7.03
CA SER A 30 -25.23 -23.66 -7.80
C SER A 30 -25.21 -22.39 -6.94
N ILE A 31 -25.71 -22.46 -5.71
CA ILE A 31 -25.67 -21.36 -4.73
C ILE A 31 -24.22 -21.00 -4.40
N ASP A 32 -23.37 -22.00 -4.13
CA ASP A 32 -21.97 -21.77 -3.79
C ASP A 32 -21.22 -21.11 -4.95
N THR A 33 -21.46 -21.56 -6.18
CA THR A 33 -20.86 -20.97 -7.39
C THR A 33 -21.32 -19.52 -7.58
N THR A 34 -22.63 -19.26 -7.42
CA THR A 34 -23.20 -17.91 -7.50
C THR A 34 -22.61 -16.99 -6.43
N TYR A 35 -22.48 -17.49 -5.19
CA TYR A 35 -21.85 -16.76 -4.09
C TYR A 35 -20.39 -16.41 -4.40
N GLN A 36 -19.60 -17.35 -4.94
CA GLN A 36 -18.22 -17.06 -5.32
C GLN A 36 -18.15 -15.99 -6.42
N SER A 37 -18.99 -16.07 -7.45
CA SER A 37 -19.02 -15.05 -8.50
C SER A 37 -19.38 -13.66 -7.97
N ILE A 38 -20.38 -13.55 -7.08
CA ILE A 38 -20.74 -12.28 -6.44
C ILE A 38 -19.58 -11.76 -5.59
N ARG A 39 -18.94 -12.64 -4.81
CA ARG A 39 -17.77 -12.29 -4.00
C ARG A 39 -16.62 -11.75 -4.85
N GLU A 40 -16.30 -12.40 -5.97
CA GLU A 40 -15.26 -11.95 -6.90
C GLU A 40 -15.55 -10.57 -7.50
N ILE A 41 -16.81 -10.32 -7.89
CA ILE A 41 -17.24 -9.00 -8.39
C ILE A 41 -17.03 -7.92 -7.31
N LEU A 42 -17.44 -8.20 -6.07
CA LEU A 42 -17.29 -7.27 -4.96
C LEU A 42 -15.82 -7.00 -4.62
N GLU A 43 -14.99 -8.03 -4.57
CA GLU A 43 -13.56 -7.88 -4.29
C GLU A 43 -12.83 -7.12 -5.41
N LYS A 44 -13.19 -7.37 -6.68
CA LYS A 44 -12.66 -6.61 -7.83
C LYS A 44 -13.05 -5.14 -7.78
N ALA A 45 -14.31 -4.83 -7.44
CA ALA A 45 -14.79 -3.47 -7.30
C ALA A 45 -14.06 -2.72 -6.17
N ARG A 46 -13.95 -3.36 -4.99
CA ARG A 46 -13.20 -2.81 -3.84
C ARG A 46 -11.74 -2.55 -4.18
N SER A 47 -11.05 -3.53 -4.75
CA SER A 47 -9.64 -3.42 -5.16
C SER A 47 -9.43 -2.25 -6.13
N THR A 48 -10.33 -2.08 -7.10
CA THR A 48 -10.27 -0.96 -8.06
C THR A 48 -10.43 0.39 -7.37
N ALA A 49 -11.41 0.52 -6.46
CA ALA A 49 -11.63 1.75 -5.70
C ALA A 49 -10.41 2.08 -4.81
N TYR A 50 -9.88 1.10 -4.08
CA TYR A 50 -8.70 1.29 -3.24
C TYR A 50 -7.49 1.73 -4.06
N ARG A 51 -7.26 1.12 -5.23
CA ARG A 51 -6.17 1.53 -6.12
C ARG A 51 -6.33 2.97 -6.59
N ALA A 52 -7.52 3.37 -7.03
CA ALA A 52 -7.77 4.74 -7.47
C ALA A 52 -7.52 5.75 -6.33
N VAL A 53 -8.01 5.47 -5.13
CA VAL A 53 -7.75 6.29 -3.94
C VAL A 53 -6.25 6.34 -3.62
N ASN A 54 -5.56 5.21 -3.64
CA ASN A 54 -4.12 5.17 -3.35
C ASN A 54 -3.31 6.04 -4.32
N VAL A 55 -3.58 5.94 -5.62
CA VAL A 55 -2.93 6.78 -6.65
C VAL A 55 -3.16 8.26 -6.37
N ALA A 56 -4.41 8.65 -6.17
CA ALA A 56 -4.77 10.04 -5.89
C ALA A 56 -4.11 10.56 -4.61
N MET A 57 -4.06 9.74 -3.55
CA MET A 57 -3.43 10.12 -2.28
C MET A 57 -1.92 10.26 -2.39
N VAL A 58 -1.24 9.39 -3.13
CA VAL A 58 0.21 9.50 -3.36
C VAL A 58 0.53 10.79 -4.11
N GLN A 59 -0.25 11.11 -5.15
CA GLN A 59 -0.12 12.38 -5.88
C GLN A 59 -0.37 13.59 -4.97
N ALA A 60 -1.43 13.56 -4.16
CA ALA A 60 -1.73 14.64 -3.22
C ALA A 60 -0.60 14.85 -2.21
N TYR A 61 -0.02 13.78 -1.67
CA TYR A 61 1.12 13.86 -0.75
C TYR A 61 2.38 14.41 -1.41
N TRP A 62 2.60 14.11 -2.69
CA TRP A 62 3.68 14.72 -3.47
C TRP A 62 3.47 16.23 -3.64
N GLU A 63 2.27 16.65 -4.03
CA GLU A 63 1.91 18.06 -4.22
C GLU A 63 2.00 18.86 -2.90
N ILE A 64 1.57 18.28 -1.79
CA ILE A 64 1.74 18.89 -0.46
C ILE A 64 3.22 19.10 -0.16
N GLY A 65 4.06 18.10 -0.48
CA GLY A 65 5.50 18.21 -0.38
C GLY A 65 6.06 19.39 -1.19
N ARG A 66 5.61 19.54 -2.43
CA ARG A 66 5.98 20.66 -3.32
C ARG A 66 5.63 22.00 -2.70
N VAL A 67 4.38 22.18 -2.28
CA VAL A 67 3.89 23.43 -1.67
C VAL A 67 4.70 23.79 -0.42
N ILE A 68 5.02 22.81 0.43
CA ILE A 68 5.86 23.06 1.62
C ILE A 68 7.26 23.54 1.22
N VAL A 69 7.90 22.90 0.23
CA VAL A 69 9.26 23.28 -0.19
C VAL A 69 9.27 24.66 -0.86
N GLU A 70 8.30 24.96 -1.73
CA GLU A 70 8.17 26.27 -2.37
C GLU A 70 7.97 27.38 -1.32
N GLU A 71 7.16 27.14 -0.29
CA GLU A 71 6.91 28.11 0.79
C GLU A 71 8.16 28.31 1.68
N GLU A 72 8.90 27.24 2.00
CA GLU A 72 10.17 27.33 2.74
C GLU A 72 11.23 28.15 1.99
N GLN A 73 11.23 28.12 0.65
CA GLN A 73 12.15 28.91 -0.18
C GLN A 73 11.82 30.40 -0.19
N ARG A 74 10.54 30.77 -0.07
CA ARG A 74 10.07 32.18 -0.05
C ARG A 74 10.32 32.88 1.28
N GLY A 75 10.22 32.17 2.41
CA GLY A 75 10.27 32.74 3.77
C GLY A 75 11.67 33.04 4.34
N ALA A 76 12.72 33.07 3.52
CA ALA A 76 14.15 32.96 3.89
C ALA A 76 14.51 31.56 4.43
N VAL A 77 15.60 30.99 3.88
CA VAL A 77 16.14 29.64 4.17
C VAL A 77 16.64 29.53 5.62
N ARG A 78 15.74 29.58 6.59
CA ARG A 78 16.03 29.38 8.01
C ARG A 78 15.33 28.13 8.47
N ALA A 79 16.09 27.17 8.96
CA ALA A 79 15.56 25.93 9.56
C ALA A 79 14.48 26.19 10.63
N LYS A 80 14.55 27.35 11.31
CA LYS A 80 13.54 27.80 12.29
C LYS A 80 12.17 28.10 11.66
N TYR A 81 12.13 28.69 10.46
CA TYR A 81 10.88 28.99 9.74
C TYR A 81 10.20 27.70 9.28
N GLY A 82 10.92 26.81 8.58
CA GLY A 82 10.36 25.52 8.13
C GLY A 82 9.85 24.65 9.29
N LYS A 83 10.52 24.66 10.44
CA LYS A 83 10.04 23.95 11.64
C LYS A 83 8.73 24.55 12.18
N ALA A 84 8.60 25.87 12.21
CA ALA A 84 7.37 26.53 12.64
C ALA A 84 6.23 26.30 11.65
N LEU A 85 6.51 26.35 10.35
CA LEU A 85 5.56 26.08 9.27
C LEU A 85 4.96 24.67 9.40
N ILE A 86 5.80 23.63 9.45
CA ILE A 86 5.30 22.24 9.58
C ILE A 86 4.49 22.04 10.86
N LYS A 87 4.90 22.65 11.97
CA LYS A 87 4.17 22.56 13.23
C LYS A 87 2.76 23.16 13.12
N GLU A 88 2.66 24.35 12.52
CA GLU A 88 1.36 25.00 12.36
C GLU A 88 0.46 24.29 11.33
N LEU A 89 1.04 23.86 10.20
CA LEU A 89 0.32 23.05 9.21
C LEU A 89 -0.21 21.76 9.84
N SER A 90 0.62 21.06 10.63
CA SER A 90 0.20 19.83 11.29
C SER A 90 -0.98 20.06 12.22
N ARG A 91 -0.93 21.12 13.03
CA ARG A 91 -2.00 21.46 13.97
C ARG A 91 -3.33 21.67 13.25
N ARG A 92 -3.34 22.45 12.17
CA ARG A 92 -4.57 22.75 11.40
C ARG A 92 -5.06 21.54 10.61
N LEU A 93 -4.20 20.94 9.80
CA LEU A 93 -4.58 19.82 8.94
C LEU A 93 -4.97 18.57 9.73
N THR A 94 -4.38 18.35 10.90
CA THR A 94 -4.81 17.24 11.78
C THR A 94 -6.20 17.50 12.37
N CYS A 95 -6.56 18.77 12.62
CA CYS A 95 -7.89 19.15 13.06
C CYS A 95 -8.93 18.95 11.94
N ASP A 96 -8.59 19.39 10.72
CA ASP A 96 -9.53 19.39 9.59
C ASP A 96 -9.69 18.00 8.96
N TYR A 97 -8.59 17.23 8.86
CA TYR A 97 -8.53 15.99 8.08
C TYR A 97 -8.04 14.76 8.87
N GLY A 98 -7.70 14.93 10.15
CA GLY A 98 -7.34 13.84 11.05
C GLY A 98 -5.87 13.42 11.02
N LYS A 99 -5.58 12.24 11.58
CA LYS A 99 -4.22 11.77 11.93
C LYS A 99 -3.27 11.56 10.74
N GLY A 100 -3.76 11.70 9.51
CA GLY A 100 -2.93 11.69 8.30
C GLY A 100 -1.94 12.86 8.20
N PHE A 101 -2.13 13.94 8.97
CA PHE A 101 -1.36 15.19 8.80
C PHE A 101 -0.53 15.58 10.02
N THR A 102 0.04 14.58 10.70
CA THR A 102 1.01 14.81 11.78
C THR A 102 2.30 15.47 11.26
N GLU A 103 3.05 16.14 12.13
CA GLU A 103 4.33 16.77 11.77
C GLU A 103 5.28 15.78 11.07
N SER A 104 5.31 14.54 11.56
CA SER A 104 6.12 13.48 10.97
C SER A 104 5.68 13.15 9.55
N ASN A 105 4.37 13.04 9.29
CA ASN A 105 3.90 12.75 7.94
C ASN A 105 4.13 13.93 6.98
N LEU A 106 3.95 15.17 7.44
CA LEU A 106 4.29 16.35 6.64
C LEU A 106 5.78 16.45 6.33
N LYS A 107 6.67 16.06 7.27
CA LYS A 107 8.11 15.94 7.00
C LYS A 107 8.39 14.89 5.93
N TYR A 108 7.69 13.75 5.94
CA TYR A 108 7.79 12.75 4.88
C TYR A 108 7.28 13.28 3.54
N MET A 109 6.15 13.99 3.49
CA MET A 109 5.64 14.60 2.25
C MET A 109 6.65 15.60 1.67
N ARG A 110 7.23 16.45 2.52
CA ARG A 110 8.31 17.37 2.13
C ARG A 110 9.53 16.63 1.59
N GLN A 111 9.97 15.56 2.27
CA GLN A 111 11.07 14.72 1.80
C GLN A 111 10.71 14.04 0.47
N PHE A 112 9.47 13.59 0.32
CA PHE A 112 8.97 12.90 -0.87
C PHE A 112 9.14 13.73 -2.13
N TYR A 113 8.70 14.99 -2.09
CA TYR A 113 8.92 15.92 -3.20
C TYR A 113 10.41 16.16 -3.50
N ARG A 114 11.24 16.33 -2.46
CA ARG A 114 12.68 16.54 -2.64
C ARG A 114 13.39 15.33 -3.25
N THR A 115 12.92 14.13 -2.94
CA THR A 115 13.50 12.87 -3.41
C THR A 115 13.02 12.49 -4.80
N PHE A 116 11.74 12.72 -5.11
CA PHE A 116 11.14 12.41 -6.40
C PHE A 116 10.74 13.72 -7.09
N GLN A 117 11.70 14.51 -7.55
CA GLN A 117 11.40 15.85 -8.10
C GLN A 117 10.54 15.83 -9.38
N ASN A 118 10.53 14.70 -10.08
CA ASN A 118 9.67 14.47 -11.25
C ASN A 118 8.47 13.61 -10.84
N SER A 119 7.26 14.14 -10.96
CA SER A 119 6.01 13.41 -10.65
C SER A 119 5.76 12.22 -11.58
N HIS A 120 6.34 12.21 -12.79
CA HIS A 120 6.29 11.04 -13.69
C HIS A 120 7.13 9.84 -13.17
N ALA A 121 8.00 10.06 -12.18
CA ALA A 121 8.69 8.98 -11.49
C ALA A 121 7.77 8.25 -10.48
N LEU A 122 6.57 8.76 -10.20
CA LEU A 122 5.63 8.09 -9.33
C LEU A 122 4.97 6.90 -10.04
N ARG A 123 4.70 5.84 -9.28
CA ARG A 123 4.21 4.55 -9.73
C ARG A 123 2.91 4.27 -9.02
N GLY A 124 1.82 4.12 -9.79
CA GLY A 124 0.47 3.98 -9.24
C GLY A 124 0.24 2.66 -8.51
N GLU A 125 1.14 1.71 -8.69
CA GLU A 125 1.20 0.41 -8.03
C GLU A 125 1.66 0.53 -6.57
N LEU A 126 2.43 1.57 -6.24
CA LEU A 126 3.03 1.75 -4.92
C LEU A 126 2.18 2.67 -4.05
N THR A 127 1.83 2.18 -2.87
CA THR A 127 1.11 2.96 -1.86
C THR A 127 2.04 3.94 -1.13
N TRP A 128 1.46 4.92 -0.42
CA TRP A 128 2.22 5.85 0.42
C TRP A 128 3.19 5.15 1.40
N THR A 129 2.80 4.02 1.96
CA THR A 129 3.65 3.26 2.87
C THR A 129 4.88 2.67 2.17
N HIS A 130 4.76 2.24 0.91
CA HIS A 130 5.93 1.83 0.12
C HIS A 130 6.89 3.01 -0.07
N TYR A 131 6.36 4.17 -0.48
CA TYR A 131 7.18 5.37 -0.62
C TYR A 131 7.86 5.78 0.68
N ARG A 132 7.18 5.70 1.83
CA ARG A 132 7.81 5.97 3.13
C ARG A 132 8.97 5.03 3.47
N LEU A 133 8.94 3.78 3.00
CA LEU A 133 10.08 2.87 3.14
C LEU A 133 11.21 3.26 2.18
N LEU A 134 10.89 3.54 0.92
CA LEU A 134 11.84 3.97 -0.10
C LEU A 134 12.55 5.28 0.27
N LEU A 135 11.88 6.22 0.95
CA LEU A 135 12.48 7.46 1.45
C LEU A 135 13.55 7.25 2.54
N LYS A 136 13.60 6.08 3.15
CA LYS A 136 14.67 5.70 4.10
C LYS A 136 15.91 5.15 3.40
N VAL A 137 15.79 4.77 2.12
CA VAL A 137 16.92 4.27 1.33
C VAL A 137 17.72 5.47 0.84
N GLU A 138 18.97 5.58 1.29
CA GLU A 138 19.82 6.75 1.05
C GLU A 138 20.29 6.82 -0.41
N LYS A 139 20.82 5.71 -0.93
CA LYS A 139 21.33 5.62 -2.31
C LYS A 139 20.18 5.61 -3.30
N GLU A 140 20.27 6.45 -4.32
CA GLU A 140 19.23 6.59 -5.34
C GLU A 140 19.08 5.31 -6.16
N GLU A 141 20.21 4.69 -6.53
CA GLU A 141 20.23 3.45 -7.31
C GLU A 141 19.56 2.32 -6.53
N ALA A 142 19.89 2.16 -5.24
CA ALA A 142 19.24 1.18 -4.38
C ALA A 142 17.73 1.47 -4.25
N ARG A 143 17.34 2.74 -4.13
CA ARG A 143 15.92 3.12 -4.03
C ARG A 143 15.17 2.74 -5.31
N ASN A 144 15.74 3.03 -6.47
CA ASN A 144 15.15 2.71 -7.76
C ASN A 144 15.08 1.19 -7.97
N PHE A 145 16.11 0.44 -7.57
CA PHE A 145 16.10 -1.03 -7.53
C PHE A 145 14.88 -1.55 -6.76
N TYR A 146 14.78 -1.18 -5.48
CA TYR A 146 13.70 -1.66 -4.61
C TYR A 146 12.32 -1.22 -5.10
N MET A 147 12.22 -0.04 -5.72
CA MET A 147 10.98 0.47 -6.30
C MET A 147 10.51 -0.42 -7.46
N LEU A 148 11.40 -0.76 -8.38
CA LEU A 148 11.07 -1.56 -9.57
C LEU A 148 10.81 -3.02 -9.20
N GLU A 149 11.66 -3.61 -8.35
CA GLU A 149 11.47 -4.98 -7.85
C GLU A 149 10.15 -5.14 -7.09
N ALA A 150 9.76 -4.14 -6.30
CA ALA A 150 8.49 -4.17 -5.58
C ALA A 150 7.28 -4.18 -6.53
N ILE A 151 7.39 -3.52 -7.69
CA ILE A 151 6.34 -3.48 -8.70
C ILE A 151 6.31 -4.81 -9.46
N GLU A 152 7.46 -5.25 -9.96
CA GLU A 152 7.59 -6.47 -10.77
C GLU A 152 7.15 -7.71 -9.99
N ASN A 153 7.60 -7.85 -8.75
CA ASN A 153 7.29 -8.98 -7.89
C ASN A 153 6.05 -8.76 -6.99
N ARG A 154 5.35 -7.63 -7.16
CA ARG A 154 4.14 -7.25 -6.38
C ARG A 154 4.37 -7.36 -4.87
N TRP A 155 5.51 -6.89 -4.39
CA TRP A 155 5.83 -6.95 -2.96
C TRP A 155 4.82 -6.16 -2.14
N SER A 156 4.37 -6.77 -1.04
CA SER A 156 3.68 -6.03 0.00
C SER A 156 4.66 -5.08 0.71
N THR A 157 4.14 -4.07 1.40
CA THR A 157 4.95 -3.17 2.24
C THR A 157 5.88 -3.91 3.21
N ARG A 158 5.43 -5.04 3.77
CA ARG A 158 6.22 -5.89 4.66
C ARG A 158 7.35 -6.60 3.94
N GLU A 159 7.10 -7.07 2.72
CA GLU A 159 8.12 -7.74 1.94
C GLU A 159 9.16 -6.74 1.43
N LEU A 160 8.74 -5.56 0.97
CA LEU A 160 9.66 -4.48 0.64
C LEU A 160 10.56 -4.12 1.84
N GLU A 161 9.98 -3.94 3.02
CA GLU A 161 10.74 -3.68 4.25
C GLU A 161 11.73 -4.81 4.57
N ARG A 162 11.30 -6.06 4.45
CA ARG A 162 12.17 -7.23 4.64
C ARG A 162 13.33 -7.24 3.65
N GLN A 163 13.09 -6.95 2.37
CA GLN A 163 14.11 -6.97 1.33
C GLN A 163 15.13 -5.85 1.53
N ILE A 164 14.66 -4.64 1.87
CA ILE A 164 15.53 -3.52 2.28
C ILE A 164 16.40 -3.93 3.48
N ASN A 165 15.81 -4.48 4.53
CA ASN A 165 16.53 -4.89 5.73
C ASN A 165 17.53 -6.03 5.48
N SER A 166 17.30 -6.84 4.45
CA SER A 166 18.20 -7.92 4.04
C SER A 166 19.33 -7.47 3.12
N LEU A 167 19.37 -6.17 2.77
CA LEU A 167 20.36 -5.58 1.85
C LEU A 167 20.40 -6.33 0.51
N LEU A 168 19.23 -6.64 -0.05
CA LEU A 168 19.13 -7.40 -1.31
C LEU A 168 19.92 -6.72 -2.43
N TYR A 169 19.77 -5.40 -2.57
CA TYR A 169 20.50 -4.62 -3.58
C TYR A 169 22.02 -4.81 -3.44
N GLU A 170 22.56 -4.65 -2.24
CA GLU A 170 23.99 -4.77 -1.97
C GLU A 170 24.49 -6.18 -2.26
N ARG A 171 23.73 -7.22 -1.88
CA ARG A 171 24.09 -8.61 -2.16
C ARG A 171 24.14 -8.90 -3.66
N LEU A 172 23.21 -8.35 -4.44
CA LEU A 172 23.19 -8.52 -5.89
C LEU A 172 24.24 -7.68 -6.61
N ALA A 173 24.50 -6.46 -6.13
CA ALA A 173 25.55 -5.58 -6.67
C ALA A 173 26.98 -6.12 -6.41
N LEU A 174 27.14 -6.92 -5.35
CA LEU A 174 28.38 -7.62 -4.99
C LEU A 174 28.50 -9.00 -5.66
N SER A 175 27.40 -9.59 -6.12
CA SER A 175 27.41 -10.85 -6.87
C SER A 175 27.64 -10.58 -8.36
N LYS A 176 28.04 -11.60 -9.13
CA LYS A 176 28.39 -11.50 -10.57
C LYS A 176 27.24 -11.03 -11.49
N ASP A 177 26.02 -10.80 -10.98
CA ASP A 177 24.86 -10.28 -11.72
C ASP A 177 24.80 -8.74 -11.79
N ARG A 178 25.90 -8.05 -11.46
CA ARG A 178 26.06 -6.60 -11.64
C ARG A 178 25.66 -6.12 -13.04
N GLU A 179 25.93 -6.92 -14.08
CA GLU A 179 25.55 -6.61 -15.47
C GLU A 179 24.03 -6.57 -15.68
N LYS A 180 23.26 -7.52 -15.11
CA LYS A 180 21.79 -7.48 -15.21
C LYS A 180 21.18 -6.30 -14.47
N VAL A 181 21.75 -5.98 -13.30
CA VAL A 181 21.34 -4.81 -12.52
C VAL A 181 21.58 -3.54 -13.33
N LEU A 182 22.75 -3.39 -13.97
CA LEU A 182 23.09 -2.22 -14.81
C LEU A 182 22.33 -2.15 -16.14
N GLU A 183 22.05 -3.28 -16.78
CA GLU A 183 21.32 -3.34 -18.06
C GLU A 183 19.87 -2.88 -17.88
N PHE A 184 19.24 -3.20 -16.76
CA PHE A 184 17.89 -2.73 -16.40
C PHE A 184 17.79 -1.21 -16.21
N TYR A 185 18.86 -0.54 -15.75
CA TYR A 185 18.90 0.92 -15.58
C TYR A 185 19.07 1.70 -16.88
N ASN A 186 19.61 1.08 -17.93
CA ASN A 186 19.82 1.79 -19.21
C ASN A 186 18.54 1.92 -20.04
N TYR A 187 17.41 1.35 -19.60
CA TYR A 187 16.12 1.35 -20.31
C TYR A 187 14.98 2.09 -19.60
N VAL A 188 15.21 2.68 -18.42
CA VAL A 188 14.21 3.42 -17.63
C VAL A 188 14.66 4.86 -17.42
#